data_AF-A0A1Y4T5Y4-F1
#
_entry.id   AF-A0A1Y4T5Y4-F1
#
_cell.length_a   1.000
_cell.length_b   1.000
_cell.length_c   1.000
_cell.angle_alpha   90.00
_cell.angle_beta   90.00
_cell.angle_gamma   90.00
#
_symmetry.space_group_name_H-M   'P 1'
#
loop_
_entity.id
_entity.type
_entity.pdbx_description
1 polymer ?
#
loop_
_entity_poly.entity_id
_entity_poly.type
_entity_poly.pdbx_seq_one_letter_code
_entity_poly.pdbx_strand_id
1 'polypeptide(L)'
;MAKYSCELHGSFNHFCQFLKNELINSSFSASIEDEHYYDIHDVHVGILILERYSYTGGNRLSLSITITEYQNHIQVTAISSGGSQAMFFKINTLGEDAFLNKFKEAIKNYKNK
;
A
#
# COMPACT_ATOMS: atom_id res chain seq x y z
N MET A 1 -9.04 0.34 -10.88
CA MET A 1 -9.08 0.64 -9.43
C MET A 1 -9.42 -0.63 -8.68
N ALA A 2 -8.46 -1.17 -7.94
CA ALA A 2 -8.62 -2.39 -7.16
C ALA A 2 -8.42 -2.08 -5.66
N LYS A 3 -9.08 -2.85 -4.80
CA LYS A 3 -9.02 -2.68 -3.34
C LYS A 3 -8.65 -4.01 -2.69
N TYR A 4 -7.82 -3.94 -1.66
CA TYR A 4 -7.59 -5.05 -0.75
C TYR A 4 -7.69 -4.56 0.70
N SER A 5 -8.37 -5.32 1.54
CA SER A 5 -8.55 -5.00 2.96
C SER A 5 -8.42 -6.26 3.78
N CYS A 6 -7.73 -6.18 4.92
CA CYS A 6 -7.65 -7.29 5.85
C CYS A 6 -7.38 -6.82 7.28
N GLU A 7 -7.61 -7.74 8.22
CA GLU A 7 -7.23 -7.56 9.61
C GLU A 7 -5.94 -8.32 9.91
N LEU A 8 -5.15 -7.73 10.81
CA LEU A 8 -3.91 -8.23 11.38
C LEU A 8 -3.95 -8.02 12.89
N HIS A 9 -3.10 -8.77 13.61
CA HIS A 9 -2.89 -8.54 15.03
C HIS A 9 -1.43 -8.16 15.27
N GLY A 10 -1.19 -7.18 16.13
CA GLY A 10 0.16 -6.74 16.52
C GLY A 10 0.27 -5.24 16.76
N SER A 11 1.51 -4.78 16.92
CA SER A 11 1.82 -3.37 17.17
C SER A 11 1.75 -2.54 15.89
N PHE A 12 1.07 -1.39 15.95
CA PHE A 12 0.99 -0.41 14.86
C PHE A 12 2.37 -0.01 14.32
N ASN A 13 3.28 0.40 15.20
CA ASN A 13 4.63 0.84 14.84
C ASN A 13 5.44 -0.28 14.16
N HIS A 14 5.36 -1.49 14.69
CA HIS A 14 6.03 -2.65 14.10
C HIS A 14 5.50 -2.95 12.70
N PHE A 15 4.17 -2.95 12.52
CA PHE A 15 3.56 -3.19 11.21
C PHE A 15 3.91 -2.08 10.21
N CYS A 16 3.86 -0.81 10.60
CA CYS A 16 4.24 0.31 9.73
C CYS A 16 5.70 0.21 9.28
N GLN A 17 6.62 -0.08 10.22
CA GLN A 17 8.04 -0.25 9.90
C GLN A 17 8.27 -1.46 8.99
N PHE A 18 7.64 -2.59 9.29
CA PHE A 18 7.70 -3.79 8.44
C PHE A 18 7.21 -3.46 7.02
N LEU A 19 6.06 -2.81 6.90
CA LEU A 19 5.45 -2.53 5.61
C LEU A 19 6.32 -1.59 4.77
N LYS A 20 6.85 -0.53 5.37
CA LYS A 20 7.79 0.39 4.69
C LYS A 20 9.04 -0.36 4.23
N ASN A 21 9.63 -1.19 5.09
CA ASN A 21 10.80 -1.98 4.72
C ASN A 21 10.50 -2.96 3.59
N GLU A 22 9.37 -3.66 3.64
CA GLU A 22 9.01 -4.66 2.63
C GLU A 22 8.69 -4.00 1.28
N LEU A 23 8.00 -2.86 1.27
CA LEU A 23 7.61 -2.17 0.03
C LEU A 23 8.73 -1.31 -0.59
N ILE A 24 9.63 -0.75 0.22
CA ILE A 24 10.75 0.10 -0.25
C ILE A 24 12.00 -0.74 -0.56
N ASN A 25 12.35 -1.71 0.30
CA ASN A 25 13.60 -2.47 0.15
C ASN A 25 13.45 -3.74 -0.69
N SER A 26 12.22 -4.19 -0.98
CA SER A 26 12.04 -5.10 -2.11
C SER A 26 12.50 -4.38 -3.38
N SER A 27 12.99 -5.08 -4.39
CA SER A 27 13.52 -4.55 -5.67
C SER A 27 12.46 -3.82 -6.53
N PHE A 28 11.59 -3.06 -5.91
CA PHE A 28 10.38 -2.47 -6.40
C PHE A 28 10.62 -0.98 -6.58
N SER A 29 10.40 -0.48 -7.79
CA SER A 29 10.60 0.92 -8.15
C SER A 29 9.46 1.81 -7.65
N ALA A 30 9.05 1.66 -6.39
CA ALA A 30 8.10 2.57 -5.76
C ALA A 30 8.75 3.41 -4.67
N SER A 31 8.30 4.65 -4.63
CA SER A 31 8.62 5.65 -3.63
C SER A 31 7.41 5.89 -2.74
N ILE A 32 7.67 6.21 -1.48
CA ILE A 32 6.67 6.89 -0.66
C ILE A 32 6.64 8.34 -1.16
N GLU A 33 5.48 8.76 -1.66
CA GLU A 33 5.25 10.14 -2.06
C GLU A 33 4.84 11.00 -0.85
N ASP A 34 4.03 10.43 0.04
CA ASP A 34 3.60 11.12 1.26
C ASP A 34 3.19 10.12 2.35
N GLU A 35 3.27 10.55 3.60
CA GLU A 35 2.77 9.80 4.76
C GLU A 35 2.22 10.73 5.83
N HIS A 36 1.14 10.29 6.47
CA HIS A 36 0.53 11.02 7.58
C HIS A 36 0.14 10.06 8.69
N TYR A 37 0.46 10.45 9.93
CA TYR A 37 0.16 9.69 11.12
C TYR A 37 -0.55 10.58 12.12
N TYR A 38 -1.62 10.07 12.71
CA TYR A 38 -2.34 10.76 13.75
C TYR A 38 -3.05 9.76 14.67
N ASP A 39 -3.36 10.22 15.87
CA ASP A 39 -4.09 9.45 16.86
C ASP A 39 -5.46 10.08 17.12
N ILE A 40 -6.47 9.25 17.32
CA ILE A 40 -7.77 9.64 17.85
C ILE A 40 -8.05 8.77 19.08
N HIS A 41 -7.88 9.33 20.28
CA HIS A 41 -7.88 8.56 21.52
C HIS A 41 -6.87 7.41 21.45
N ASP A 42 -7.32 6.16 21.68
CA ASP A 42 -6.50 4.95 21.63
C ASP A 42 -6.44 4.31 20.22
N VAL A 43 -6.82 5.06 19.19
CA VAL A 43 -6.78 4.60 17.79
C VAL A 43 -5.61 5.25 17.08
N HIS A 44 -4.69 4.43 16.60
CA HIS A 44 -3.55 4.87 15.79
C HIS A 44 -3.89 4.78 14.31
N VAL A 45 -3.68 5.86 13.56
CA VAL A 45 -3.95 5.90 12.13
C VAL A 45 -2.70 6.28 11.36
N GLY A 46 -2.40 5.49 10.32
CA GLY A 46 -1.33 5.74 9.36
C GLY A 46 -1.89 5.77 7.95
N ILE A 47 -1.48 6.77 7.19
CA ILE A 47 -1.82 6.93 5.78
C ILE A 47 -0.51 6.98 5.02
N LEU A 48 -0.34 6.11 4.03
CA LEU A 48 0.83 6.09 3.16
C LEU A 48 0.39 6.18 1.71
N ILE A 49 0.99 7.09 0.97
CA ILE A 49 0.81 7.24 -0.47
C ILE A 49 2.09 6.77 -1.14
N LEU A 50 1.98 5.74 -1.96
CA LEU A 50 3.10 5.23 -2.75
C LEU A 50 2.84 5.47 -4.23
N GLU A 51 3.87 5.83 -4.99
CA GLU A 51 3.82 5.85 -6.46
C GLU A 51 4.85 4.88 -7.05
N ARG A 52 4.47 4.24 -8.14
CA ARG A 52 5.37 3.48 -9.00
C ARG A 52 5.37 4.06 -10.40
N TYR A 53 6.56 4.33 -10.93
CA TYR A 53 6.76 4.62 -12.35
C TYR A 53 6.76 3.33 -13.16
N SER A 54 5.81 3.20 -14.09
CA SER A 54 5.84 2.12 -15.08
C SER A 54 6.72 2.50 -16.26
N TYR A 55 7.97 2.00 -16.27
CA TYR A 55 8.94 2.24 -17.35
C TYR A 55 8.44 1.81 -18.74
N THR A 56 7.52 0.84 -18.81
CA THR A 56 7.02 0.28 -20.07
C THR A 56 5.82 1.02 -20.67
N GLY A 57 5.28 2.04 -20.00
CA GLY A 57 4.06 2.70 -20.48
C GLY A 57 3.90 4.18 -20.12
N GLY A 58 4.87 4.83 -19.47
CA GLY A 58 4.77 6.25 -19.10
C GLY A 58 3.71 6.58 -18.04
N ASN A 59 3.07 5.57 -17.46
CA ASN A 59 1.99 5.72 -16.49
C ASN A 59 2.52 5.72 -15.05
N ARG A 60 1.96 6.61 -14.23
CA ARG A 60 2.11 6.57 -12.76
C ARG A 60 0.95 5.79 -12.16
N LEU A 61 1.29 4.80 -11.34
CA LEU A 61 0.30 4.08 -10.54
C LEU A 61 0.52 4.45 -9.08
N SER A 62 -0.52 4.94 -8.41
CA SER A 62 -0.48 5.22 -6.99
C SER A 62 -1.21 4.15 -6.18
N LEU A 63 -0.78 3.97 -4.94
CA LEU A 63 -1.41 3.11 -3.95
C LEU A 63 -1.56 3.90 -2.66
N SER A 64 -2.80 4.09 -2.24
CA SER A 64 -3.13 4.66 -0.93
C SER A 64 -3.32 3.52 0.05
N ILE A 65 -2.58 3.54 1.16
CA ILE A 65 -2.68 2.58 2.24
C ILE A 65 -3.15 3.30 3.49
N THR A 66 -4.24 2.82 4.08
CA THR A 66 -4.71 3.25 5.40
C THR A 66 -4.52 2.11 6.38
N ILE A 67 -3.85 2.40 7.49
CA ILE A 67 -3.60 1.51 8.61
C ILE A 67 -4.33 2.11 9.79
N THR A 68 -5.19 1.34 10.43
CA THR A 68 -5.89 1.74 11.65
C THR A 68 -5.66 0.66 12.68
N GLU A 69 -5.19 1.04 13.85
CA GLU A 69 -4.97 0.10 14.95
C GLU A 69 -5.73 0.54 16.19
N TYR A 70 -6.37 -0.43 16.84
CA TYR A 70 -6.99 -0.27 18.15
C TYR A 70 -6.78 -1.55 18.96
N GLN A 71 -6.16 -1.43 20.15
CA GLN A 71 -5.92 -2.55 21.06
C GLN A 71 -5.24 -3.77 20.40
N ASN A 72 -4.18 -3.54 19.62
CA ASN A 72 -3.44 -4.51 18.81
C ASN A 72 -4.24 -5.13 17.65
N HIS A 73 -5.46 -4.66 17.36
CA HIS A 73 -6.20 -5.03 16.16
C HIS A 73 -5.92 -4.02 15.06
N ILE A 74 -5.25 -4.46 14.00
CA ILE A 74 -4.90 -3.62 12.87
C ILE A 74 -5.86 -3.92 11.71
N GLN A 75 -6.64 -2.94 11.30
CA GLN A 75 -7.30 -2.91 9.99
C GLN A 75 -6.36 -2.23 9.00
N VAL A 76 -6.06 -2.89 7.89
CA VAL A 76 -5.32 -2.27 6.78
C VAL A 76 -6.12 -2.33 5.49
N THR A 77 -6.15 -1.22 4.76
CA THR A 77 -6.82 -1.10 3.47
C THR A 77 -5.86 -0.47 2.47
N ALA A 78 -5.70 -1.10 1.31
CA ALA A 78 -4.94 -0.57 0.20
C ALA A 78 -5.85 -0.41 -1.03
N ILE A 79 -5.80 0.76 -1.66
CA ILE A 79 -6.58 1.10 -2.86
C ILE A 79 -5.62 1.58 -3.93
N SER A 80 -5.62 0.92 -5.09
CA SER A 80 -4.82 1.34 -6.24
C SER A 80 -5.57 2.34 -7.10
N SER A 81 -4.90 3.42 -7.49
CA SER A 81 -5.41 4.46 -8.38
C SER A 81 -4.44 4.72 -9.53
N GLY A 82 -4.95 4.71 -10.76
CA GLY A 82 -4.17 5.07 -11.95
C GLY A 82 -4.08 6.59 -12.11
N GLY A 83 -2.87 7.13 -12.25
CA GLY A 83 -2.65 8.54 -12.55
C GLY A 83 -3.09 8.87 -13.97
N SER A 84 -4.03 9.81 -14.12
CA SER A 84 -4.49 10.28 -15.43
C SER A 84 -3.47 11.21 -16.07
N GLN A 85 -2.62 10.67 -16.93
CA GLN A 85 -2.09 11.41 -18.08
C GLN A 85 -2.24 10.52 -19.31
N ALA A 86 -3.13 10.95 -20.21
CA ALA A 86 -3.57 10.29 -21.44
C ALA A 86 -4.48 9.07 -21.27
N MET A 87 -5.78 9.33 -21.47
CA MET A 87 -6.82 8.37 -21.80
C MET A 87 -6.42 7.54 -23.03
N PHE A 88 -5.65 6.45 -22.89
CA PHE A 88 -5.43 5.49 -23.98
C PHE A 88 -5.55 4.03 -23.51
N PHE A 89 -6.72 3.47 -23.84
CA PHE A 89 -7.03 2.08 -24.18
C PHE A 89 -6.33 0.93 -23.43
N LYS A 90 -7.12 0.23 -22.60
CA LYS A 90 -7.23 -1.24 -22.54
C LYS A 90 -5.96 -2.09 -22.32
N ILE A 91 -4.91 -1.55 -21.67
CA ILE A 91 -3.77 -2.34 -21.14
C ILE A 91 -3.63 -2.17 -19.60
N ASN A 92 -4.65 -1.65 -18.92
CA ASN A 92 -4.56 -1.34 -17.48
C ASN A 92 -4.78 -2.53 -16.53
N THR A 93 -5.18 -3.70 -17.03
CA THR A 93 -5.49 -4.85 -16.15
C THR A 93 -4.24 -5.59 -15.66
N LEU A 94 -3.14 -5.62 -16.43
CA LEU A 94 -1.95 -6.40 -16.07
C LEU A 94 -1.05 -5.69 -15.04
N GLY A 95 -1.06 -4.35 -15.01
CA GLY A 95 -0.16 -3.55 -14.17
C GLY A 95 -0.73 -3.16 -12.80
N GLU A 96 -2.04 -2.91 -12.72
CA GLU A 96 -2.74 -2.58 -11.46
C GLU A 96 -2.73 -3.77 -10.48
N ASP A 97 -2.93 -4.99 -11.01
CA ASP A 97 -2.86 -6.22 -10.24
C ASP A 97 -1.45 -6.43 -9.66
N ALA A 98 -0.39 -6.08 -10.39
CA ALA A 98 0.98 -6.31 -9.93
C ALA A 98 1.33 -5.52 -8.66
N PHE A 99 0.90 -4.25 -8.53
CA PHE A 99 1.21 -3.45 -7.33
C PHE A 99 0.39 -3.91 -6.12
N LEU A 100 -0.92 -4.12 -6.31
CA LEU A 100 -1.77 -4.63 -5.23
C LEU A 100 -1.40 -6.06 -4.83
N ASN A 101 -0.94 -6.90 -5.77
CA ASN A 101 -0.46 -8.24 -5.46
C ASN A 101 0.83 -8.22 -4.63
N LYS A 102 1.75 -7.27 -4.89
CA LYS A 102 2.93 -7.08 -4.04
C LYS A 102 2.55 -6.64 -2.63
N PHE A 103 1.57 -5.75 -2.50
CA PHE A 103 1.01 -5.43 -1.19
C PHE A 103 0.43 -6.68 -0.50
N LYS A 104 -0.36 -7.50 -1.21
CA LYS A 104 -0.88 -8.77 -0.67
C LYS A 104 0.24 -9.74 -0.27
N GLU A 105 1.33 -9.81 -1.02
CA GLU A 105 2.51 -10.63 -0.68
C GLU A 105 3.16 -10.12 0.61
N ALA A 106 3.35 -8.80 0.76
CA ALA A 106 3.88 -8.21 1.99
C ALA A 106 2.99 -8.54 3.21
N ILE A 107 1.67 -8.45 3.04
CA ILE A 107 0.69 -8.83 4.07
C ILE A 107 0.80 -10.33 4.42
N LYS A 108 0.95 -11.20 3.41
CA LYS A 108 1.14 -12.64 3.64
C LYS A 108 2.44 -12.92 4.39
N ASN A 109 3.52 -12.22 4.05
CA ASN A 109 4.81 -12.36 4.72
C ASN A 109 4.73 -11.91 6.18
N TYR A 110 4.00 -10.83 6.48
CA TYR A 110 3.76 -10.39 7.86
C TYR A 110 3.02 -11.45 8.69
N LYS A 111 1.96 -12.04 8.12
CA LYS A 111 1.13 -13.04 8.80
C LYS A 111 1.86 -14.36 9.13
N ASN A 112 2.94 -14.65 8.41
CA ASN A 112 3.71 -15.88 8.57
C ASN A 112 4.96 -15.72 9.47
N LYS A 113 5.17 -14.52 10.03
CA LYS A 113 6.21 -14.24 11.03
C LYS A 113 5.61 -14.35 12.43
#